data_AF-A0A7Y1ULZ9-F1
#
_entry.id   AF-A0A7Y1ULZ9-F1
#
_cell.length_a   1.000
_cell.length_b   1.000
_cell.length_c   1.000
_cell.angle_alpha   90.00
_cell.angle_beta   90.00
_cell.angle_gamma   90.00
#
_symmetry.space_group_name_H-M   'P 1'
#
loop_
_entity.id
_entity.type
_entity.pdbx_description
1 polymer ?
#
loop_
_entity_poly.entity_id
_entity_poly.type
_entity_poly.pdbx_seq_one_letter_code
_entity_poly.pdbx_strand_id
1 'polypeptide(L)'
;LQELHSNLNVYASMTREAGTIWMGLRGYFTEGIVGHLVPEIEKRRVHVCGPPGMMDAMVEILRGLGVPDEQVKTEAFGPAKKPVAQPATPVEGGETEATKVTFKTSGKSVPLPAGQTVLDAAEGIGVDIDNSCRSGQCGLCKVKLLSGKVSMECDDALSEEDKAGGLILACQAVAVEPITVEE
;
A
#
# COMPACT_ATOMS: atom_id res chain seq x y z
N LEU A 1 -24.90 -8.79 -14.49
CA LEU A 1 -24.35 -9.51 -13.31
C LEU A 1 -25.43 -9.82 -12.30
N GLN A 2 -26.14 -8.82 -11.74
CA GLN A 2 -27.27 -9.09 -10.82
C GLN A 2 -28.40 -9.89 -11.50
N GLU A 3 -28.69 -9.64 -12.77
CA GLU A 3 -29.66 -10.44 -13.55
C GLU A 3 -29.24 -11.91 -13.74
N LEU A 4 -27.94 -12.21 -13.62
CA LEU A 4 -27.37 -13.55 -13.77
C LEU A 4 -27.21 -14.28 -12.43
N HIS A 5 -27.20 -13.53 -11.33
CA HIS A 5 -26.92 -14.05 -9.99
C HIS A 5 -27.90 -13.44 -8.98
N SER A 6 -28.94 -14.20 -8.62
CA SER A 6 -30.00 -13.76 -7.72
C SER A 6 -29.52 -13.44 -6.29
N ASN A 7 -28.33 -13.90 -5.91
CA ASN A 7 -27.68 -13.63 -4.63
C ASN A 7 -26.72 -12.44 -4.67
N LEU A 8 -26.53 -11.79 -5.83
CA LEU A 8 -25.67 -10.62 -5.98
C LEU A 8 -26.51 -9.35 -5.94
N ASN A 9 -26.28 -8.53 -4.92
CA ASN A 9 -26.87 -7.21 -4.78
C ASN A 9 -25.77 -6.16 -4.84
N VAL A 10 -25.92 -5.15 -5.69
CA VAL A 10 -24.93 -4.07 -5.86
C VAL A 10 -25.57 -2.74 -5.52
N TYR A 11 -24.99 -2.06 -4.53
CA TYR A 11 -25.40 -0.73 -4.11
C TYR A 11 -24.28 0.26 -4.36
N ALA A 12 -24.64 1.43 -4.84
CA ALA A 12 -23.72 2.53 -5.07
C ALA A 12 -24.27 3.81 -4.45
N SER A 13 -23.35 4.64 -3.96
CA SER A 13 -23.64 5.96 -3.43
C SER A 13 -22.71 6.98 -4.08
N MET A 14 -23.22 8.18 -4.34
CA MET A 14 -22.43 9.28 -4.91
C MET A 14 -22.44 10.49 -3.99
N THR A 15 -21.28 11.11 -3.80
CA THR A 15 -21.10 12.37 -3.06
C THR A 15 -21.08 13.61 -3.97
N ARG A 16 -20.90 13.40 -5.29
CA ARG A 16 -20.85 14.45 -6.32
C ARG A 16 -21.68 14.04 -7.53
N GLU A 17 -22.97 14.35 -7.48
CA GLU A 17 -23.96 14.01 -8.51
C GLU A 17 -24.39 15.20 -9.39
N ALA A 18 -23.85 16.40 -9.14
CA ALA A 18 -24.21 17.59 -9.89
C ALA A 18 -23.99 17.39 -11.40
N GLY A 19 -25.07 17.58 -12.19
CA GLY A 19 -25.05 17.39 -13.64
C GLY A 19 -25.33 15.95 -14.11
N THR A 20 -25.66 15.01 -13.22
CA THR A 20 -26.06 13.64 -13.58
C THR A 20 -27.51 13.35 -13.15
N ILE A 21 -28.15 12.36 -13.78
CA ILE A 21 -29.48 11.85 -13.38
C ILE A 21 -29.26 10.72 -12.37
N TRP A 22 -28.79 11.06 -11.16
CA TRP A 22 -28.54 10.10 -10.10
C TRP A 22 -29.74 9.97 -9.14
N MET A 23 -30.33 8.78 -9.12
CA MET A 23 -31.46 8.43 -8.24
C MET A 23 -31.09 7.43 -7.13
N GLY A 24 -29.81 7.08 -6.99
CA GLY A 24 -29.32 6.18 -5.96
C GLY A 24 -29.02 6.88 -4.63
N LEU A 25 -28.33 6.16 -3.74
CA LEU A 25 -27.90 6.68 -2.44
C LEU A 25 -26.99 7.90 -2.62
N ARG A 26 -27.06 8.84 -1.68
CA ARG A 26 -26.26 10.06 -1.71
C ARG A 26 -25.43 10.17 -0.44
N GLY A 27 -24.20 10.65 -0.58
CA GLY A 27 -23.28 10.78 0.53
C GLY A 27 -22.45 9.53 0.81
N TYR A 28 -21.80 9.50 1.97
CA TYR A 28 -21.04 8.35 2.45
C TYR A 28 -21.95 7.29 3.08
N PHE A 29 -21.48 6.04 3.12
CA PHE A 29 -22.15 5.00 3.88
C PHE A 29 -22.14 5.33 5.37
N THR A 30 -23.23 5.01 6.05
CA THR A 30 -23.41 5.16 7.50
C THR A 30 -23.93 3.84 8.07
N GLU A 31 -23.88 3.67 9.39
CA GLU A 31 -24.46 2.50 10.07
C GLU A 31 -25.91 2.25 9.66
N GLY A 32 -26.74 3.31 9.59
CA GLY A 32 -28.13 3.21 9.19
C GLY A 32 -28.31 2.73 7.75
N ILE A 33 -27.48 3.21 6.82
CA ILE A 33 -27.51 2.75 5.42
C ILE A 33 -27.06 1.29 5.35
N VAL A 34 -25.91 0.95 5.93
CA VAL A 34 -25.35 -0.41 5.85
C VAL A 34 -26.27 -1.43 6.51
N GLY A 35 -26.80 -1.13 7.70
CA GLY A 35 -27.75 -2.01 8.40
C GLY A 35 -29.07 -2.20 7.65
N HIS A 36 -29.54 -1.19 6.92
CA HIS A 36 -30.74 -1.32 6.08
C HIS A 36 -30.48 -2.16 4.82
N LEU A 37 -29.33 -1.96 4.15
CA LEU A 37 -28.99 -2.67 2.93
C LEU A 37 -28.60 -4.14 3.16
N VAL A 38 -28.01 -4.43 4.32
CA VAL A 38 -27.51 -5.77 4.67
C VAL A 38 -28.01 -6.15 6.08
N PRO A 39 -29.28 -6.56 6.21
CA PRO A 39 -29.85 -6.93 7.51
C PRO A 39 -29.13 -8.15 8.08
N GLU A 40 -28.78 -8.15 9.38
CA GLU A 40 -27.99 -9.21 10.05
C GLU A 40 -26.51 -9.30 9.58
N ILE A 41 -25.88 -8.15 9.28
CA ILE A 41 -24.49 -8.09 8.80
C ILE A 41 -23.49 -8.70 9.79
N GLU A 42 -23.78 -8.70 11.09
CA GLU A 42 -22.93 -9.26 12.15
C GLU A 42 -22.66 -10.76 12.03
N LYS A 43 -23.50 -11.47 11.26
CA LYS A 43 -23.37 -12.91 11.00
C LYS A 43 -22.61 -13.21 9.69
N ARG A 44 -22.13 -12.19 8.98
CA ARG A 44 -21.54 -12.32 7.64
C ARG A 44 -20.06 -11.96 7.63
N ARG A 45 -19.29 -12.71 6.84
CA ARG A 45 -17.91 -12.33 6.49
C ARG A 45 -17.93 -11.10 5.59
N VAL A 46 -17.20 -10.06 5.96
CA VAL A 46 -17.13 -8.78 5.24
C VAL A 46 -15.72 -8.59 4.71
N HIS A 47 -15.62 -8.22 3.42
CA HIS A 47 -14.36 -7.82 2.81
C HIS A 47 -14.42 -6.32 2.51
N VAL A 48 -13.40 -5.59 2.93
CA VAL A 48 -13.30 -4.14 2.78
C VAL A 48 -12.01 -3.82 2.05
N CYS A 49 -12.13 -3.11 0.94
CA CYS A 49 -10.99 -2.70 0.13
C CYS A 49 -11.24 -1.30 -0.40
N GLY A 50 -10.20 -0.46 -0.38
CA GLY A 50 -10.27 0.90 -0.90
C GLY A 50 -9.18 1.80 -0.33
N PRO A 51 -9.33 3.13 -0.48
CA PRO A 51 -8.42 4.09 0.14
C PRO A 51 -8.42 3.96 1.67
N PRO A 52 -7.28 4.13 2.36
CA PRO A 52 -7.17 3.92 3.81
C PRO A 52 -8.25 4.61 4.65
N GLY A 53 -8.47 5.91 4.43
CA GLY A 53 -9.49 6.63 5.19
C GLY A 53 -10.94 6.16 4.95
N MET A 54 -11.23 5.54 3.80
CA MET A 54 -12.53 4.92 3.54
C MET A 54 -12.64 3.56 4.24
N MET A 55 -11.55 2.77 4.22
CA MET A 55 -11.53 1.49 4.93
C MET A 55 -11.66 1.68 6.43
N ASP A 56 -10.92 2.63 7.03
CA ASP A 56 -11.00 2.96 8.46
C ASP A 56 -12.43 3.32 8.86
N ALA A 57 -13.07 4.22 8.10
CA ALA A 57 -14.45 4.63 8.34
C ALA A 57 -15.43 3.46 8.21
N MET A 58 -15.22 2.55 7.24
CA MET A 58 -16.08 1.39 7.06
C MET A 58 -15.90 0.37 8.20
N VAL A 59 -14.68 0.13 8.66
CA VAL A 59 -14.41 -0.77 9.79
C VAL A 59 -15.12 -0.28 11.06
N GLU A 60 -15.09 1.04 11.32
CA GLU A 60 -15.80 1.63 12.46
C GLU A 60 -17.32 1.46 12.35
N ILE A 61 -17.89 1.67 11.15
CA ILE A 61 -19.32 1.40 10.90
C ILE A 61 -19.67 -0.07 11.17
N LEU A 62 -18.84 -1.01 10.70
CA LEU A 62 -19.07 -2.44 10.88
C LEU A 62 -18.99 -2.85 12.36
N ARG A 63 -18.06 -2.28 13.12
CA ARG A 63 -17.96 -2.45 14.57
C ARG A 63 -19.19 -1.91 15.30
N GLY A 64 -19.68 -0.72 14.91
CA GLY A 64 -20.91 -0.14 15.45
C GLY A 64 -22.14 -1.04 15.21
N LEU A 65 -22.16 -1.75 14.07
CA LEU A 65 -23.19 -2.74 13.73
C LEU A 65 -22.97 -4.12 14.39
N GLY A 66 -21.93 -4.29 15.21
CA GLY A 66 -21.66 -5.53 15.94
C GLY A 66 -20.96 -6.63 15.14
N VAL A 67 -20.37 -6.31 13.98
CA VAL A 67 -19.58 -7.28 13.19
C VAL A 67 -18.28 -7.58 13.95
N PRO A 68 -17.98 -8.85 14.27
CA PRO A 68 -16.72 -9.21 14.94
C PRO A 68 -15.51 -8.93 14.05
N ASP A 69 -14.41 -8.45 14.63
CA ASP A 69 -13.17 -8.12 13.91
C ASP A 69 -12.62 -9.33 13.12
N GLU A 70 -12.84 -10.57 13.59
CA GLU A 70 -12.39 -11.78 12.89
C GLU A 70 -13.13 -12.02 11.57
N GLN A 71 -14.33 -11.46 11.41
CA GLN A 71 -15.14 -11.55 10.20
C GLN A 71 -14.81 -10.46 9.18
N VAL A 72 -14.12 -9.40 9.58
CA VAL A 72 -13.68 -8.32 8.70
C VAL A 72 -12.33 -8.68 8.09
N LYS A 73 -12.25 -8.61 6.76
CA LYS A 73 -11.02 -8.83 5.98
C LYS A 73 -10.74 -7.58 5.18
N THR A 74 -9.56 -7.01 5.39
CA THR A 74 -9.14 -5.79 4.69
C THR A 74 -8.08 -6.13 3.65
N GLU A 75 -8.16 -5.47 2.51
CA GLU A 75 -7.10 -5.48 1.50
C GLU A 75 -6.89 -4.04 1.03
N ALA A 76 -5.67 -3.53 1.24
CA ALA A 76 -5.30 -2.19 0.83
C ALA A 76 -4.64 -2.24 -0.55
N PHE A 77 -5.14 -1.45 -1.50
CA PHE A 77 -4.47 -1.25 -2.79
C PHE A 77 -3.91 0.18 -2.85
N GLY A 78 -2.59 0.29 -2.78
CA GLY A 78 -1.86 1.56 -2.90
C GLY A 78 -1.19 1.99 -1.60
N PRO A 79 -0.21 2.90 -1.67
CA PRO A 79 0.58 3.29 -0.51
C PRO A 79 -0.33 3.90 0.57
N ALA A 80 -0.10 3.50 1.82
CA ALA A 80 -0.66 4.14 2.99
C ALA A 80 -0.16 5.61 3.01
N LYS A 81 -0.99 6.54 2.51
CA LYS A 81 -0.66 7.98 2.35
C LYS A 81 0.69 8.22 1.65
N LYS A 82 0.66 8.58 0.36
CA LYS A 82 1.70 9.49 -0.14
C LYS A 82 1.69 10.71 0.79
N PRO A 83 2.83 11.15 1.37
CA PRO A 83 2.92 12.52 1.81
C PRO A 83 2.49 13.36 0.60
N VAL A 84 1.56 14.28 0.80
CA VAL A 84 1.42 15.39 -0.13
C VAL A 84 2.83 15.90 -0.30
N ALA A 85 3.35 15.86 -1.54
CA ALA A 85 4.63 16.46 -1.85
C ALA A 85 4.53 17.89 -1.29
N GLN A 86 5.19 18.14 -0.16
CA GLN A 86 5.44 19.50 0.22
C GLN A 86 6.20 20.05 -0.97
N PRO A 87 5.76 21.18 -1.57
CA PRO A 87 6.56 21.82 -2.58
C PRO A 87 7.94 21.99 -1.94
N ALA A 88 8.93 21.32 -2.51
CA ALA A 88 10.29 21.40 -2.03
C ALA A 88 10.63 22.88 -1.96
N THR A 89 10.81 23.39 -0.73
CA THR A 89 11.56 24.61 -0.55
C THR A 89 12.88 24.39 -1.29
N PRO A 90 13.25 25.24 -2.26
CA PRO A 90 14.54 25.12 -2.90
C PRO A 90 15.60 25.29 -1.82
N VAL A 91 16.19 24.17 -1.39
CA VAL A 91 17.43 24.20 -0.62
C VAL A 91 18.53 24.47 -1.63
N GLU A 92 18.93 25.73 -1.68
CA GLU A 92 20.20 26.13 -2.27
C GLU A 92 21.33 25.36 -1.58
N GLY A 93 22.16 24.68 -2.39
CA GLY A 93 23.50 24.26 -2.00
C GLY A 93 23.59 23.07 -1.04
N GLY A 94 23.73 21.87 -1.60
CA GLY A 94 24.24 20.70 -0.89
C GLY A 94 24.38 19.54 -1.85
N GLU A 95 25.61 19.28 -2.32
CA GLU A 95 25.96 18.02 -2.97
C GLU A 95 25.63 16.88 -2.01
N THR A 96 24.45 16.28 -2.17
CA THR A 96 24.10 15.04 -1.47
C THR A 96 24.80 13.94 -2.23
N GLU A 97 25.92 13.45 -1.66
CA GLU A 97 26.63 12.31 -2.21
C GLU A 97 25.64 11.19 -2.53
N ALA A 98 25.54 10.83 -3.81
CA ALA A 98 24.69 9.74 -4.24
C ALA A 98 25.18 8.46 -3.56
N THR A 99 24.37 7.95 -2.64
CA THR A 99 24.62 6.69 -1.95
C THR A 99 24.78 5.56 -2.98
N LYS A 100 25.59 4.54 -2.73
CA LYS A 100 25.80 3.44 -3.68
C LYS A 100 25.03 2.20 -3.25
N VAL A 101 24.37 1.52 -4.20
CA VAL A 101 23.82 0.17 -4.00
C VAL A 101 24.68 -0.85 -4.75
N THR A 102 25.04 -1.93 -4.06
CA THR A 102 25.77 -3.07 -4.60
C THR A 102 24.87 -4.31 -4.57
N PHE A 103 24.67 -4.92 -5.72
CA PHE A 103 23.90 -6.14 -5.91
C PHE A 103 24.86 -7.32 -5.94
N LYS A 104 24.80 -8.18 -4.92
CA LYS A 104 25.80 -9.24 -4.71
C LYS A 104 25.66 -10.39 -5.70
N THR A 105 24.43 -10.79 -6.05
CA THR A 105 24.21 -11.97 -6.92
C THR A 105 24.65 -11.68 -8.35
N SER A 106 24.37 -10.48 -8.86
CA SER A 106 24.73 -9.99 -10.19
C SER A 106 26.11 -9.34 -10.25
N GLY A 107 26.71 -9.00 -9.10
CA GLY A 107 28.00 -8.32 -9.00
C GLY A 107 28.00 -6.88 -9.54
N LYS A 108 26.82 -6.29 -9.75
CA LYS A 108 26.68 -4.93 -10.29
C LYS A 108 26.59 -3.91 -9.16
N SER A 109 26.99 -2.68 -9.44
CA SER A 109 26.78 -1.58 -8.49
C SER A 109 26.47 -0.29 -9.22
N VAL A 110 25.55 0.48 -8.66
CA VAL A 110 25.05 1.72 -9.27
C VAL A 110 24.87 2.78 -8.18
N PRO A 111 25.08 4.07 -8.49
CA PRO A 111 24.63 5.14 -7.62
C PRO A 111 23.10 5.08 -7.45
N LEU A 112 22.66 5.27 -6.21
CA LEU A 112 21.28 5.41 -5.78
C LEU A 112 21.08 6.85 -5.28
N PRO A 113 20.60 7.75 -6.15
CA PRO A 113 20.22 9.11 -5.78
C PRO A 113 19.18 9.14 -4.64
N ALA A 114 19.18 10.24 -3.89
CA ALA A 114 18.17 10.47 -2.85
C ALA A 114 16.75 10.39 -3.43
N GLY A 115 15.91 9.56 -2.82
CA GLY A 115 14.52 9.34 -3.24
C GLY A 115 14.31 8.28 -4.31
N GLN A 116 15.38 7.68 -4.88
CA GLN A 116 15.26 6.51 -5.74
C GLN A 116 15.24 5.23 -4.91
N THR A 117 14.39 4.27 -5.29
CA THR A 117 14.29 2.99 -4.59
C THR A 117 15.32 1.99 -5.10
N VAL A 118 15.67 1.01 -4.26
CA VAL A 118 16.57 -0.10 -4.66
C VAL A 118 16.04 -0.83 -5.90
N LEU A 119 14.71 -1.01 -6.00
CA LEU A 119 14.08 -1.63 -7.16
C LEU A 119 14.27 -0.79 -8.42
N ASP A 120 14.06 0.52 -8.37
CA ASP A 120 14.25 1.39 -9.55
C ASP A 120 15.72 1.36 -10.03
N ALA A 121 16.66 1.32 -9.10
CA ALA A 121 18.08 1.18 -9.43
C ALA A 121 18.41 -0.17 -10.04
N ALA A 122 17.82 -1.27 -9.55
CA ALA A 122 17.98 -2.61 -10.11
C ALA A 122 17.48 -2.68 -11.56
N GLU A 123 16.27 -2.16 -11.81
CA GLU A 123 15.66 -2.11 -13.14
C GLU A 123 16.53 -1.31 -14.13
N GLY A 124 17.09 -0.19 -13.69
CA GLY A 124 17.97 0.67 -14.50
C GLY A 124 19.25 -0.02 -15.00
N ILE A 125 19.72 -1.07 -14.33
CA ILE A 125 20.92 -1.83 -14.71
C ILE A 125 20.61 -3.27 -15.15
N GLY A 126 19.32 -3.62 -15.29
CA GLY A 126 18.87 -4.97 -15.65
C GLY A 126 19.25 -6.01 -14.61
N VAL A 127 19.05 -5.71 -13.33
CA VAL A 127 19.00 -6.70 -12.24
C VAL A 127 17.54 -7.05 -12.01
N ASP A 128 17.24 -8.35 -12.02
CA ASP A 128 15.88 -8.84 -11.91
C ASP A 128 15.53 -9.03 -10.42
N ILE A 129 14.49 -8.36 -9.96
CA ILE A 129 13.91 -8.49 -8.63
C ILE A 129 12.41 -8.66 -8.82
N ASP A 130 11.86 -9.77 -8.31
CA ASP A 130 10.43 -10.05 -8.36
C ASP A 130 9.63 -8.87 -7.79
N ASN A 131 8.70 -8.31 -8.56
CA ASN A 131 7.90 -7.18 -8.11
C ASN A 131 6.48 -7.17 -8.69
N SER A 132 5.55 -6.53 -7.98
CA SER A 132 4.16 -6.38 -8.41
C SER A 132 3.53 -5.09 -7.91
N CYS A 133 3.22 -4.96 -6.61
CA CYS A 133 2.43 -3.82 -6.11
C CYS A 133 3.19 -2.48 -6.06
N ARG A 134 4.52 -2.52 -5.90
CA ARG A 134 5.40 -1.35 -5.66
C ARG A 134 4.91 -0.39 -4.55
N SER A 135 4.15 -0.90 -3.58
CA SER A 135 3.58 -0.12 -2.48
C SER A 135 3.96 -0.64 -1.09
N GLY A 136 4.84 -1.66 -1.02
CA GLY A 136 5.27 -2.28 0.24
C GLY A 136 4.32 -3.34 0.81
N GLN A 137 3.25 -3.71 0.10
CA GLN A 137 2.16 -4.52 0.64
C GLN A 137 2.18 -6.00 0.22
N CYS A 138 2.69 -6.33 -0.98
CA CYS A 138 2.63 -7.70 -1.49
C CYS A 138 3.82 -8.61 -1.11
N GLY A 139 4.96 -8.02 -0.73
CA GLY A 139 6.16 -8.79 -0.33
C GLY A 139 6.94 -9.49 -1.46
N LEU A 140 6.56 -9.35 -2.73
CA LEU A 140 7.33 -9.91 -3.86
C LEU A 140 8.73 -9.30 -3.95
N CYS A 141 8.85 -7.99 -3.68
CA CYS A 141 10.12 -7.24 -3.78
C CYS A 141 11.07 -7.47 -2.58
N LYS A 142 10.96 -8.59 -1.86
CA LYS A 142 11.79 -8.91 -0.69
C LYS A 142 13.20 -9.26 -1.14
N VAL A 143 14.18 -8.53 -0.62
CA VAL A 143 15.62 -8.79 -0.81
C VAL A 143 16.33 -8.71 0.54
N LYS A 144 17.51 -9.32 0.65
CA LYS A 144 18.25 -9.33 1.91
C LYS A 144 19.29 -8.23 1.96
N LEU A 145 19.24 -7.40 3.01
CA LEU A 145 20.24 -6.38 3.28
C LEU A 145 21.44 -7.03 3.99
N LEU A 146 22.61 -6.99 3.33
CA LEU A 146 23.85 -7.56 3.87
C LEU A 146 24.69 -6.53 4.62
N SER A 147 24.66 -5.27 4.17
CA SER A 147 25.38 -4.18 4.82
C SER A 147 24.70 -2.85 4.57
N GLY A 148 24.85 -1.93 5.53
CA GLY A 148 24.32 -0.57 5.45
C GLY A 148 22.92 -0.45 6.03
N LYS A 149 22.26 0.67 5.75
CA LYS A 149 20.95 1.03 6.30
C LYS A 149 20.05 1.65 5.24
N VAL A 150 18.79 1.22 5.24
CA VAL A 150 17.74 1.74 4.37
C VAL A 150 16.61 2.35 5.20
N SER A 151 15.90 3.29 4.58
CA SER A 151 14.63 3.80 5.04
C SER A 151 13.53 3.26 4.13
N MET A 152 12.41 2.79 4.71
CA MET A 152 11.24 2.31 3.98
C MET A 152 10.01 3.08 4.44
N GLU A 153 9.20 3.56 3.49
CA GLU A 153 7.95 4.28 3.81
C GLU A 153 6.83 3.32 4.28
N CYS A 154 6.80 2.10 3.71
CA CYS A 154 5.84 1.06 4.07
C CYS A 154 6.58 -0.28 4.10
N ASP A 155 6.40 -1.01 5.19
CA ASP A 155 7.00 -2.32 5.44
C ASP A 155 5.96 -3.38 5.83
N ASP A 156 4.69 -3.16 5.48
CA ASP A 156 3.53 -4.00 5.83
C ASP A 156 3.70 -5.47 5.43
N ALA A 157 4.45 -5.75 4.36
CA ALA A 157 4.71 -7.11 3.89
C ALA A 157 5.84 -7.85 4.64
N LEU A 158 6.54 -7.19 5.57
CA LEU A 158 7.60 -7.79 6.39
C LEU A 158 7.07 -8.19 7.76
N SER A 159 7.24 -9.45 8.12
CA SER A 159 7.05 -9.89 9.51
C SER A 159 8.18 -9.36 10.41
N GLU A 160 7.98 -9.40 11.72
CA GLU A 160 9.07 -9.06 12.67
C GLU A 160 10.29 -9.98 12.51
N GLU A 161 10.07 -11.24 12.13
CA GLU A 161 11.13 -12.21 11.83
C GLU A 161 11.88 -11.84 10.55
N ASP A 162 11.18 -11.36 9.52
CA ASP A 162 11.78 -10.87 8.29
C ASP A 162 12.69 -9.67 8.56
N LYS A 163 12.20 -8.71 9.37
CA LYS A 163 12.96 -7.51 9.77
C LYS A 163 14.21 -7.90 10.58
N ALA A 164 14.08 -8.84 11.52
CA ALA A 164 15.20 -9.37 12.29
C ALA A 164 16.21 -10.13 11.42
N GLY A 165 15.74 -10.79 10.36
CA GLY A 165 16.56 -11.47 9.36
C GLY A 165 17.26 -10.54 8.36
N GLY A 166 17.03 -9.23 8.46
CA GLY A 166 17.60 -8.22 7.56
C GLY A 166 16.93 -8.18 6.19
N LEU A 167 15.69 -8.65 6.05
CA LEU A 167 14.94 -8.50 4.80
C LEU A 167 14.41 -7.08 4.67
N ILE A 168 14.43 -6.58 3.44
CA ILE A 168 13.93 -5.26 3.06
C ILE A 168 13.04 -5.37 1.81
N LEU A 169 12.15 -4.40 1.62
CA LEU A 169 11.33 -4.30 0.42
C LEU A 169 12.03 -3.38 -0.60
N ALA A 170 12.64 -3.95 -1.63
CA ALA A 170 13.40 -3.20 -2.65
C ALA A 170 12.59 -2.06 -3.26
N CYS A 171 11.27 -2.24 -3.38
CA CYS A 171 10.35 -1.26 -3.93
C CYS A 171 10.05 -0.06 -3.03
N GLN A 172 10.36 -0.13 -1.73
CA GLN A 172 10.20 0.97 -0.77
C GLN A 172 11.54 1.41 -0.15
N ALA A 173 12.59 0.61 -0.30
CA ALA A 173 13.90 0.85 0.31
C ALA A 173 14.65 1.97 -0.41
N VAL A 174 14.98 3.03 0.35
CA VAL A 174 15.87 4.12 -0.05
C VAL A 174 17.11 4.07 0.83
N ALA A 175 18.30 4.12 0.24
CA ALA A 175 19.54 4.01 1.00
C ALA A 175 19.85 5.30 1.79
N VAL A 176 20.15 5.15 3.08
CA VAL A 176 20.65 6.24 3.94
C VAL A 176 22.19 6.29 3.89
N GLU A 177 22.82 5.15 3.66
CA GLU A 177 24.27 4.97 3.55
C GLU A 177 24.58 3.87 2.51
N PRO A 178 25.83 3.71 2.03
CA PRO A 178 26.15 2.72 1.01
C PRO A 178 25.72 1.31 1.43
N ILE A 179 24.88 0.66 0.61
CA ILE A 179 24.27 -0.62 0.94
C ILE A 179 24.75 -1.74 0.02
N THR A 180 24.75 -2.95 0.56
CA THR A 180 24.88 -4.18 -0.22
C THR A 180 23.64 -5.02 -0.01
N VAL A 181 23.00 -5.41 -1.10
CA VAL A 181 21.80 -6.26 -1.10
C VAL A 181 22.12 -7.58 -1.81
N GLU A 182 21.49 -8.65 -1.33
CA GLU A 182 21.42 -9.94 -1.99
C GLU A 182 20.03 -10.04 -2.62
N GLU A 183 20.02 -9.90 -3.94
CA GLU A 183 18.86 -10.10 -4.82
C GLU A 183 18.62 -11.58 -5.12
#